data_AF-A0A956YZA2-F1
#
_entry.id   AF-A0A956YZA2-F1
#
_cell.length_a   1.000
_cell.length_b   1.000
_cell.length_c   1.000
_cell.angle_alpha   90.00
_cell.angle_beta   90.00
_cell.angle_gamma   90.00
#
_symmetry.space_group_name_H-M   'P 1'
#
loop_
_entity.id
_entity.type
_entity.pdbx_description
1 polymer ?
#
loop_
_entity_poly.entity_id
_entity_poly.type
_entity_poly.pdbx_seq_one_letter_code
_entity_poly.pdbx_strand_id
1 'polypeptide(L)'
;MKAHRILLVVLCLALVFAALGVQAQDDNMNPATFGLAEGKPYDGITLKFLICCNTAQQFALLDKMTAEEFTPMTGITVEWGDVPFGTYQETLYLEASNPNTEYDIAAWVDAWGTNIKDFLYPLNDFVAQYDIDMSDYSPAYVGASTMGTVGTDNEIIYGLPFRGHPQILYYRSDVLAELGVEPPKTWQDVNTIGAMMQEAGMDIKPISMYYGLNVDQNLFNWYSHLWGAGTDIFDENWEPIFNNEAGLAATIQYLSYLRDGYTDEQSVTLNEGDAWQEVLDGRAAMYVGWWWRYS
;
A
#
# COMPACT_ATOMS: atom_id res chain seq x y z
N MET A 1 -4.00 -18.12 -2.84
CA MET A 1 -5.30 -18.42 -2.19
C MET A 1 -5.16 -19.00 -0.79
N LYS A 2 -4.39 -20.07 -0.52
CA LYS A 2 -4.26 -20.63 0.85
C LYS A 2 -3.62 -19.67 1.87
N ALA A 3 -2.57 -18.94 1.47
CA ALA A 3 -1.86 -18.00 2.35
C ALA A 3 -2.75 -16.84 2.86
N HIS A 4 -3.62 -16.28 2.01
CA HIS A 4 -4.49 -15.16 2.40
C HIS A 4 -5.60 -15.58 3.40
N ARG A 5 -6.06 -16.84 3.34
CA ARG A 5 -7.08 -17.37 4.25
C ARG A 5 -6.54 -17.59 5.67
N ILE A 6 -5.30 -18.05 5.77
CA ILE A 6 -4.62 -18.26 7.05
C ILE A 6 -4.36 -16.91 7.73
N LEU A 7 -3.92 -15.91 6.97
CA LEU A 7 -3.53 -14.61 7.52
C LEU A 7 -4.68 -13.84 8.18
N LEU A 8 -5.83 -13.74 7.51
CA LEU A 8 -7.03 -13.06 8.03
C LEU A 8 -7.59 -13.76 9.28
N VAL A 9 -7.59 -15.09 9.29
CA VAL A 9 -8.05 -15.87 10.45
C VAL A 9 -7.11 -15.71 11.64
N VAL A 10 -5.80 -15.71 11.41
CA VAL A 10 -4.81 -15.53 12.48
C VAL A 10 -4.83 -14.10 13.04
N LEU A 11 -4.96 -13.07 12.20
CA LEU A 11 -5.18 -11.68 12.65
C LEU A 11 -6.39 -11.60 13.58
N CYS A 12 -7.51 -12.19 13.19
CA CYS A 12 -8.74 -12.15 13.98
C CYS A 12 -8.64 -12.94 15.29
N LEU A 13 -7.91 -14.05 15.31
CA LEU A 13 -7.68 -14.81 16.55
C LEU A 13 -6.82 -14.02 17.54
N ALA A 14 -5.75 -13.36 17.07
CA ALA A 14 -4.93 -12.50 17.91
C ALA A 14 -5.77 -11.41 18.63
N LEU A 15 -6.78 -10.89 17.93
CA LEU A 15 -7.65 -9.81 18.40
C LEU A 15 -8.74 -10.28 19.37
N VAL A 16 -9.37 -11.43 19.11
CA VAL A 16 -10.38 -12.00 20.02
C VAL A 16 -9.78 -12.29 21.40
N PHE A 17 -8.53 -12.76 21.46
CA PHE A 17 -7.84 -12.99 22.73
C PHE A 17 -7.38 -11.70 23.41
N ALA A 18 -6.99 -10.67 22.65
CA ALA A 18 -6.68 -9.35 23.20
C ALA A 18 -7.91 -8.66 23.81
N ALA A 19 -9.07 -8.74 23.15
CA ALA A 19 -10.32 -8.10 23.59
C ALA A 19 -10.95 -8.76 24.84
N LEU A 20 -10.72 -10.05 25.07
CA LEU A 20 -11.36 -10.79 26.17
C LEU A 20 -10.56 -10.78 27.48
N GLY A 21 -9.30 -10.35 27.50
CA GLY A 21 -8.44 -10.42 28.69
C GLY A 21 -8.28 -11.84 29.25
N VAL A 22 -8.63 -12.85 28.46
CA VAL A 22 -8.56 -14.27 28.82
C VAL A 22 -7.15 -14.73 28.54
N GLN A 23 -6.41 -15.09 29.59
CA GLN A 23 -5.19 -15.89 29.44
C GLN A 23 -5.53 -17.07 28.53
N ALA A 24 -4.79 -17.18 27.43
CA ALA A 24 -4.90 -18.25 26.44
C ALA A 24 -4.98 -19.60 27.15
N GLN A 25 -6.20 -20.07 27.35
CA GLN A 25 -6.46 -21.41 27.84
C GLN A 25 -7.56 -21.97 26.97
N ASP A 26 -7.15 -22.40 25.78
CA ASP A 26 -7.73 -23.59 25.19
C ASP A 26 -6.58 -24.44 24.64
N ASP A 27 -6.14 -25.40 25.47
CA ASP A 27 -4.99 -26.30 25.24
C ASP A 27 -5.22 -27.30 24.07
N ASN A 28 -6.09 -26.98 23.10
CA ASN A 28 -6.33 -27.77 21.89
C ASN A 28 -6.84 -26.90 20.73
N MET A 29 -5.96 -26.27 19.94
CA MET A 29 -6.39 -25.79 18.62
C MET A 29 -6.04 -26.77 17.51
N ASN A 30 -7.08 -27.37 16.91
CA ASN A 30 -7.04 -27.88 15.54
C ASN A 30 -8.46 -27.97 14.94
N PRO A 31 -8.80 -27.10 13.97
CA PRO A 31 -9.84 -27.47 13.01
C PRO A 31 -9.28 -27.37 11.58
N ALA A 32 -8.33 -28.27 11.33
CA ALA A 32 -7.45 -28.42 10.17
C ALA A 32 -6.96 -27.09 9.56
N THR A 33 -6.41 -26.28 10.46
CA THR A 33 -5.42 -25.23 10.18
C THR A 33 -5.92 -24.04 9.33
N PHE A 34 -7.10 -23.51 9.68
CA PHE A 34 -7.65 -22.19 9.25
C PHE A 34 -8.58 -22.16 8.02
N GLY A 35 -9.39 -23.20 7.82
CA GLY A 35 -10.52 -23.17 6.87
C GLY A 35 -11.88 -23.27 7.56
N LEU A 36 -12.15 -22.41 8.55
CA LEU A 36 -13.14 -22.72 9.60
C LEU A 36 -14.53 -22.15 9.39
N ALA A 37 -15.51 -22.97 9.00
CA ALA A 37 -16.86 -22.94 9.57
C ALA A 37 -17.21 -24.39 9.96
N GLU A 38 -17.70 -24.67 11.15
CA GLU A 38 -18.69 -25.75 11.27
C GLU A 38 -19.82 -25.25 12.15
N GLY A 39 -20.82 -24.63 11.51
CA GLY A 39 -21.84 -23.84 12.18
C GLY A 39 -21.39 -22.47 12.74
N LYS A 40 -20.12 -22.05 12.51
CA LYS A 40 -19.52 -20.73 12.85
C LYS A 40 -19.10 -20.54 14.33
N PRO A 41 -17.90 -20.98 14.73
CA PRO A 41 -17.48 -21.01 16.15
C PRO A 41 -17.33 -19.65 16.81
N TYR A 42 -17.27 -18.57 16.04
CA TYR A 42 -17.14 -17.20 16.54
C TYR A 42 -18.36 -16.34 16.18
N ASP A 43 -19.51 -16.97 15.92
CA ASP A 43 -20.76 -16.27 15.61
C ASP A 43 -21.16 -15.34 16.77
N GLY A 44 -21.57 -14.12 16.43
CA GLY A 44 -21.89 -13.07 17.39
C GLY A 44 -20.70 -12.20 17.81
N ILE A 45 -19.48 -12.50 17.38
CA ILE A 45 -18.34 -11.59 17.50
C ILE A 45 -18.36 -10.58 16.35
N THR A 46 -18.18 -9.31 16.68
CA THR A 46 -17.96 -8.22 15.71
C THR A 46 -16.58 -7.64 15.93
N LEU A 47 -15.81 -7.48 14.84
CA LEU A 47 -14.53 -6.77 14.83
C LEU A 47 -14.69 -5.46 14.05
N LYS A 48 -14.14 -4.37 14.57
CA LYS A 48 -14.09 -3.08 13.90
C LYS A 48 -12.71 -2.85 13.29
N PHE A 49 -12.66 -2.70 11.97
CA PHE A 49 -11.42 -2.54 11.22
C PHE A 49 -11.27 -1.12 10.67
N LEU A 50 -10.34 -0.35 11.23
CA LEU A 50 -9.94 0.96 10.73
C LEU A 50 -9.04 0.81 9.51
N ILE A 51 -9.46 1.38 8.38
CA ILE A 51 -8.65 1.38 7.15
C ILE A 51 -8.88 2.67 6.36
N CYS A 52 -7.88 3.04 5.55
CA CYS A 52 -8.08 4.08 4.54
C CYS A 52 -8.88 3.57 3.35
N CYS A 53 -9.74 4.43 2.82
CA CYS A 53 -10.28 4.31 1.46
C CYS A 53 -10.97 2.97 1.20
N ASN A 54 -11.91 2.54 2.06
CA ASN A 54 -12.61 1.28 1.85
C ASN A 54 -13.33 1.22 0.48
N THR A 55 -13.66 2.40 -0.07
CA THR A 55 -14.28 2.58 -1.39
C THR A 55 -13.31 2.44 -2.56
N ALA A 56 -11.99 2.50 -2.34
CA ALA A 56 -11.02 2.17 -3.37
C ALA A 56 -11.19 0.70 -3.74
N GLN A 57 -11.23 0.38 -5.04
CA GLN A 57 -11.56 -0.95 -5.57
C GLN A 57 -10.83 -2.09 -4.85
N GLN A 58 -9.57 -1.82 -4.51
CA GLN A 58 -8.71 -2.75 -3.82
C GLN A 58 -9.13 -3.14 -2.39
N PHE A 59 -9.74 -2.22 -1.64
CA PHE A 59 -10.23 -2.47 -0.28
C PHE A 59 -11.70 -2.88 -0.31
N ALA A 60 -12.49 -2.36 -1.27
CA ALA A 60 -13.85 -2.81 -1.51
C ALA A 60 -13.91 -4.31 -1.87
N LEU A 61 -12.92 -4.81 -2.63
CA LEU A 61 -12.81 -6.24 -2.90
C LEU A 61 -12.47 -7.03 -1.63
N LEU A 62 -11.61 -6.50 -0.76
CA LEU A 62 -11.26 -7.15 0.50
C LEU A 62 -12.46 -7.20 1.46
N ASP A 63 -13.23 -6.11 1.58
CA ASP A 63 -14.49 -6.08 2.33
C ASP A 63 -15.51 -7.08 1.75
N LYS A 64 -15.66 -7.11 0.43
CA LYS A 64 -16.49 -8.12 -0.24
C LYS A 64 -16.05 -9.55 0.08
N MET A 65 -14.75 -9.84 0.01
CA MET A 65 -14.21 -11.16 0.38
C MET A 65 -14.41 -11.46 1.87
N THR A 66 -14.43 -10.44 2.72
CA THR A 66 -14.75 -10.61 4.13
C THR A 66 -16.20 -11.07 4.30
N ALA A 67 -17.16 -10.44 3.62
CA ALA A 67 -18.56 -10.83 3.66
C ALA A 67 -18.84 -12.19 2.97
N GLU A 68 -18.15 -12.52 1.88
CA GLU A 68 -18.40 -13.70 1.06
C GLU A 68 -17.60 -14.95 1.50
N GLU A 69 -16.43 -14.77 2.12
CA GLU A 69 -15.56 -15.86 2.54
C GLU A 69 -15.31 -15.86 4.05
N PHE A 70 -14.82 -14.74 4.61
CA PHE A 70 -14.37 -14.70 6.01
C PHE A 70 -15.51 -14.87 7.02
N THR A 71 -16.55 -14.05 6.97
CA THR A 71 -17.69 -14.13 7.89
C THR A 71 -18.45 -15.45 7.77
N PRO A 72 -18.71 -16.00 6.56
CA PRO A 72 -19.33 -17.32 6.42
C PRO A 72 -18.46 -18.44 6.99
N MET A 73 -17.15 -18.32 6.87
CA MET A 73 -16.18 -19.18 7.52
C MET A 73 -16.33 -18.99 9.04
N THR A 74 -15.84 -17.90 9.60
CA THR A 74 -15.57 -17.79 11.03
C THR A 74 -16.81 -17.57 11.90
N GLY A 75 -17.85 -16.91 11.38
CA GLY A 75 -18.95 -16.31 12.16
C GLY A 75 -18.71 -14.87 12.57
N ILE A 76 -17.49 -14.36 12.39
CA ILE A 76 -17.12 -13.01 12.79
C ILE A 76 -17.68 -12.02 11.78
N THR A 77 -18.42 -11.03 12.26
CA THR A 77 -18.79 -9.86 11.47
C THR A 77 -17.66 -8.84 11.52
N VAL A 78 -17.30 -8.25 10.38
CA VAL A 78 -16.32 -7.16 10.34
C VAL A 78 -17.01 -5.87 9.94
N GLU A 79 -16.92 -4.87 10.80
CA GLU A 79 -17.35 -3.51 10.52
C GLU A 79 -16.16 -2.70 10.01
N TRP A 80 -16.22 -2.30 8.74
CA TRP A 80 -15.15 -1.55 8.10
C TRP A 80 -15.30 -0.06 8.31
N GLY A 81 -14.29 0.55 8.92
CA GLY A 81 -14.09 1.99 8.86
C GLY A 81 -13.73 2.43 7.44
N ASP A 82 -14.06 3.68 7.11
CA ASP A 82 -13.61 4.32 5.89
C ASP A 82 -13.14 5.73 6.20
N VAL A 83 -11.83 5.93 6.10
CA VAL A 83 -11.22 7.24 6.25
C VAL A 83 -10.49 7.59 4.96
N PRO A 84 -10.73 8.77 4.37
CA PRO A 84 -9.97 9.21 3.21
C PRO A 84 -8.46 9.22 3.51
N PHE A 85 -7.63 8.77 2.55
CA PHE A 85 -6.17 8.71 2.72
C PHE A 85 -5.58 10.02 3.25
N GLY A 86 -6.12 11.15 2.76
CA GLY A 86 -5.72 12.51 3.12
C GLY A 86 -5.71 12.81 4.62
N THR A 87 -6.59 12.17 5.39
CA THR A 87 -6.73 12.37 6.84
C THR A 87 -6.43 11.11 7.64
N TYR A 88 -6.11 10.00 6.97
CA TYR A 88 -6.06 8.69 7.60
C TYR A 88 -4.98 8.58 8.66
N GLN A 89 -3.79 9.15 8.40
CA GLN A 89 -2.69 9.09 9.35
C GLN A 89 -3.05 9.77 10.68
N GLU A 90 -3.65 10.95 10.62
CA GLU A 90 -4.09 11.69 11.81
C GLU A 90 -5.18 10.92 12.56
N THR A 91 -6.20 10.39 11.86
CA THR A 91 -7.25 9.57 12.47
C THR A 91 -6.68 8.32 13.13
N LEU A 92 -5.75 7.62 12.47
CA LEU A 92 -5.11 6.44 13.00
C LEU A 92 -4.38 6.74 14.32
N TYR A 93 -3.60 7.82 14.40
CA TYR A 93 -2.93 8.22 15.65
C TYR A 93 -3.91 8.63 16.75
N LEU A 94 -5.01 9.31 16.40
CA LEU A 94 -6.05 9.69 17.34
C LEU A 94 -6.74 8.46 17.93
N GLU A 95 -7.09 7.47 17.11
CA GLU A 95 -7.70 6.22 17.57
C GLU A 95 -6.71 5.39 18.38
N ALA A 96 -5.47 5.25 17.91
CA ALA A 96 -4.46 4.44 18.59
C ALA A 96 -4.08 4.99 19.98
N SER A 97 -4.12 6.31 20.17
CA SER A 97 -3.89 6.95 21.48
C SER A 97 -5.13 7.03 22.37
N ASN A 98 -6.31 6.69 21.85
CA ASN A 98 -7.56 6.72 22.60
C ASN A 98 -7.75 5.39 23.36
N PRO A 99 -7.70 5.38 24.71
CA PRO A 99 -7.91 4.15 25.48
C PRO A 99 -9.34 3.58 25.38
N ASN A 100 -10.27 4.33 24.77
CA ASN A 100 -11.64 3.90 24.50
C ASN A 100 -11.92 3.82 22.99
N THR A 101 -10.89 3.61 22.16
CA THR A 101 -11.14 3.35 20.73
C THR A 101 -12.05 2.14 20.58
N GLU A 102 -12.97 2.23 19.61
CA GLU A 102 -13.84 1.12 19.27
C GLU A 102 -13.23 0.20 18.21
N TYR A 103 -12.07 0.57 17.64
CA TYR A 103 -11.41 -0.22 16.61
C TYR A 103 -10.51 -1.29 17.22
N ASP A 104 -10.70 -2.53 16.75
CA ASP A 104 -9.87 -3.67 17.15
C ASP A 104 -8.64 -3.78 16.24
N ILE A 105 -8.81 -3.46 14.95
CA ILE A 105 -7.79 -3.63 13.91
C ILE A 105 -7.55 -2.30 13.22
N ALA A 106 -6.31 -2.04 12.84
CA ALA A 106 -5.98 -0.96 11.94
C ALA A 106 -4.98 -1.40 10.86
N ALA A 107 -5.14 -0.89 9.65
CA ALA A 107 -4.11 -0.98 8.62
C ALA A 107 -3.24 0.28 8.68
N TRP A 108 -1.95 0.19 8.40
CA TRP A 108 -1.11 1.39 8.26
C TRP A 108 -0.21 1.27 7.05
N VAL A 109 0.25 2.43 6.57
CA VAL A 109 1.20 2.50 5.48
C VAL A 109 2.59 2.21 6.06
N ASP A 110 3.32 1.33 5.40
CA ASP A 110 4.70 0.92 5.74
C ASP A 110 5.64 2.12 5.94
N ALA A 111 5.48 3.17 5.15
CA ALA A 111 6.27 4.40 5.23
C ALA A 111 5.98 5.29 6.45
N TRP A 112 4.93 5.04 7.25
CA TRP A 112 4.58 5.89 8.40
C TRP A 112 5.41 5.63 9.67
N GLY A 113 6.37 4.72 9.58
CA GLY A 113 7.46 4.58 10.56
C GLY A 113 7.06 3.92 11.88
N THR A 114 7.87 4.14 12.91
CA THR A 114 7.77 3.45 14.21
C THR A 114 6.72 4.03 15.14
N ASN A 115 6.31 5.29 14.97
CA ASN A 115 5.50 6.01 15.97
C ASN A 115 4.15 5.35 16.26
N ILE A 116 3.55 4.67 15.28
CA ILE A 116 2.28 3.98 15.51
C ILE A 116 2.43 2.73 16.38
N LYS A 117 3.62 2.10 16.39
CA LYS A 117 3.89 0.81 17.04
C LYS A 117 3.80 0.90 18.57
N ASP A 118 4.06 2.07 19.14
CA ASP A 118 3.91 2.31 20.58
C ASP A 118 2.46 2.13 21.08
N PHE A 119 1.49 2.16 20.16
CA PHE A 119 0.06 2.01 20.45
C PHE A 119 -0.52 0.66 19.99
N LEU A 120 0.31 -0.22 19.41
CA LEU A 120 -0.12 -1.50 18.86
C LEU A 120 0.23 -2.65 19.81
N TYR A 121 -0.61 -3.70 19.78
CA TYR A 121 -0.37 -4.92 20.56
C TYR A 121 0.74 -5.78 19.90
N PRO A 122 1.79 -6.20 20.62
CA PRO A 122 2.79 -7.12 20.10
C PRO A 122 2.21 -8.48 19.71
N LEU A 123 2.55 -8.97 18.52
CA LEU A 123 2.02 -10.19 17.93
C LEU A 123 2.98 -11.40 18.02
N ASN A 124 4.15 -11.26 18.65
CA ASN A 124 5.17 -12.31 18.72
C ASN A 124 4.62 -13.67 19.21
N ASP A 125 3.84 -13.66 20.29
CA ASP A 125 3.26 -14.87 20.87
C ASP A 125 2.31 -15.56 19.87
N PHE A 126 1.53 -14.77 19.11
CA PHE A 126 0.64 -15.30 18.08
C PHE A 126 1.41 -15.81 16.86
N VAL A 127 2.44 -15.09 16.42
CA VAL A 127 3.33 -15.53 15.32
C VAL A 127 3.96 -16.88 15.67
N ALA A 128 4.46 -17.04 16.90
CA ALA A 128 5.03 -18.30 17.37
C ALA A 128 3.96 -19.40 17.55
N GLN A 129 2.81 -19.07 18.16
CA GLN A 129 1.71 -20.01 18.40
C GLN A 129 1.14 -20.58 17.10
N TYR A 130 1.04 -19.76 16.06
CA TYR A 130 0.42 -20.12 14.79
C TYR A 130 1.42 -20.49 13.69
N ASP A 131 2.72 -20.58 14.03
CA ASP A 131 3.79 -20.92 13.10
C ASP A 131 3.76 -20.04 11.83
N ILE A 132 3.55 -18.72 12.03
CA ILE A 132 3.53 -17.77 10.92
C ILE A 132 4.97 -17.56 10.45
N ASP A 133 5.27 -18.04 9.24
CA ASP A 133 6.56 -17.80 8.62
C ASP A 133 6.65 -16.35 8.11
N MET A 134 7.31 -15.49 8.88
CA MET A 134 7.51 -14.09 8.47
C MET A 134 8.42 -13.96 7.23
N SER A 135 9.17 -15.01 6.86
CA SER A 135 9.99 -15.03 5.64
C SER A 135 9.17 -15.20 4.37
N ASP A 136 7.87 -15.54 4.48
CA ASP A 136 6.93 -15.49 3.35
C ASP A 136 6.64 -14.05 2.88
N TYR A 137 6.98 -13.04 3.70
CA TYR A 137 6.84 -11.63 3.34
C TYR A 137 8.16 -11.03 2.85
N SER A 138 8.06 -10.01 2.00
CA SER A 138 9.24 -9.24 1.58
C SER A 138 9.95 -8.62 2.79
N PRO A 139 11.30 -8.64 2.85
CA PRO A 139 12.05 -8.05 3.95
C PRO A 139 11.68 -6.59 4.26
N ALA A 140 11.33 -5.80 3.24
CA ALA A 140 10.90 -4.43 3.41
C ALA A 140 9.61 -4.32 4.24
N TYR A 141 8.63 -5.20 3.97
CA TYR A 141 7.37 -5.22 4.71
C TYR A 141 7.51 -5.81 6.10
N VAL A 142 8.38 -6.81 6.27
CA VAL A 142 8.73 -7.32 7.61
C VAL A 142 9.31 -6.19 8.44
N GLY A 143 10.33 -5.48 7.96
CA GLY A 143 10.93 -4.35 8.67
C GLY A 143 9.93 -3.22 8.99
N ALA A 144 8.98 -2.95 8.08
CA ALA A 144 7.92 -1.98 8.33
C ALA A 144 6.95 -2.43 9.45
N SER A 145 6.71 -3.73 9.58
CA SER A 145 5.81 -4.33 10.56
C SER A 145 6.44 -4.62 11.93
N THR A 146 7.77 -4.50 12.06
CA THR A 146 8.51 -4.87 13.28
C THR A 146 9.25 -3.69 13.92
N MET A 147 9.71 -3.88 15.16
CA MET A 147 10.67 -3.01 15.86
C MET A 147 11.79 -3.87 16.44
N GLY A 148 13.00 -3.30 16.54
CA GLY A 148 14.19 -4.05 16.90
C GLY A 148 14.89 -4.64 15.67
N THR A 149 15.75 -5.61 15.89
CA THR A 149 16.52 -6.27 14.84
C THR A 149 15.81 -7.55 14.41
N VAL A 150 15.31 -7.56 13.17
CA VAL A 150 14.63 -8.72 12.56
C VAL A 150 15.47 -9.99 12.71
N GLY A 151 14.84 -11.08 13.15
CA GLY A 151 15.46 -12.38 13.36
C GLY A 151 16.30 -12.49 14.64
N THR A 152 16.12 -11.59 15.61
CA THR A 152 16.80 -11.64 16.91
C THR A 152 15.81 -11.60 18.07
N ASP A 153 16.28 -11.92 19.29
CA ASP A 153 15.45 -11.94 20.50
C ASP A 153 14.82 -10.58 20.87
N ASN A 154 15.29 -9.46 20.27
CA ASN A 154 14.70 -8.14 20.50
C ASN A 154 13.69 -7.72 19.41
N GLU A 155 13.39 -8.59 18.45
CA GLU A 155 12.37 -8.34 17.42
C GLU A 155 10.98 -8.36 18.05
N ILE A 156 10.24 -7.27 17.85
CA ILE A 156 8.84 -7.16 18.22
C ILE A 156 8.02 -7.01 16.94
N ILE A 157 7.04 -7.89 16.74
CA ILE A 157 6.15 -7.90 15.58
C ILE A 157 4.88 -7.15 15.96
N TYR A 158 4.52 -6.10 15.24
CA TYR A 158 3.31 -5.31 15.52
C TYR A 158 2.20 -5.51 14.49
N GLY A 159 2.53 -6.10 13.34
CA GLY A 159 1.57 -6.35 12.27
C GLY A 159 2.01 -7.46 11.35
N LEU A 160 1.09 -7.83 10.47
CA LEU A 160 1.36 -8.77 9.40
C LEU A 160 1.14 -8.07 8.06
N PRO A 161 2.14 -8.10 7.15
CA PRO A 161 1.96 -7.57 5.81
C PRO A 161 0.85 -8.32 5.07
N PHE A 162 -0.24 -7.64 4.77
CA PHE A 162 -1.34 -8.24 4.00
C PHE A 162 -1.34 -7.82 2.53
N ARG A 163 -0.61 -6.75 2.19
CA ARG A 163 -0.53 -6.17 0.84
C ARG A 163 0.81 -5.49 0.60
N GLY A 164 1.28 -5.58 -0.65
CA GLY A 164 2.47 -4.90 -1.12
C GLY A 164 2.34 -4.64 -2.61
N HIS A 165 2.61 -3.41 -3.04
CA HIS A 165 2.42 -2.99 -4.43
C HIS A 165 3.60 -2.18 -4.92
N PRO A 166 4.20 -2.55 -6.05
CA PRO A 166 5.12 -1.65 -6.74
C PRO A 166 4.36 -0.56 -7.48
N GLN A 167 5.01 0.58 -7.72
CA GLN A 167 4.64 1.45 -8.82
C GLN A 167 5.16 0.85 -10.14
N ILE A 168 4.33 0.87 -11.17
CA ILE A 168 4.64 0.40 -12.52
C ILE A 168 4.26 1.48 -13.54
N LEU A 169 4.83 1.37 -14.74
CA LEU A 169 4.44 2.18 -15.88
C LEU A 169 3.31 1.50 -16.66
N TYR A 170 2.16 2.14 -16.72
CA TYR A 170 1.08 1.84 -17.63
C TYR A 170 1.28 2.61 -18.93
N TYR A 171 0.96 1.99 -20.06
CA TYR A 171 1.05 2.65 -21.36
C TYR A 171 -0.04 2.17 -22.32
N ARG A 172 -0.41 3.05 -23.25
CA ARG A 172 -1.33 2.78 -24.35
C ARG A 172 -0.58 2.16 -25.52
N SER A 173 -0.72 0.85 -25.69
CA SER A 173 -0.03 0.09 -26.74
C SER A 173 -0.39 0.55 -28.15
N ASP A 174 -1.60 1.04 -28.37
CA ASP A 174 -2.06 1.61 -29.63
C ASP A 174 -1.37 2.94 -29.97
N VAL A 175 -1.14 3.81 -28.97
CA VAL A 175 -0.40 5.06 -29.15
C VAL A 175 1.06 4.78 -29.51
N LEU A 176 1.71 3.86 -28.81
CA LEU A 176 3.09 3.48 -29.13
C LEU A 176 3.20 2.82 -30.51
N ALA A 177 2.20 2.01 -30.91
CA ALA A 177 2.14 1.42 -32.24
C ALA A 177 1.97 2.46 -33.35
N GLU A 178 1.18 3.52 -33.13
CA GLU A 178 1.03 4.64 -34.07
C GLU A 178 2.35 5.39 -34.29
N LEU A 179 3.15 5.54 -33.23
CA LEU A 179 4.49 6.15 -33.28
C LEU A 179 5.57 5.19 -33.80
N GLY A 180 5.29 3.90 -33.90
CA GLY A 180 6.26 2.87 -34.28
C GLY A 180 7.38 2.67 -33.25
N VAL A 181 7.07 2.83 -31.95
CA VAL A 181 8.04 2.70 -30.85
C VAL A 181 7.69 1.54 -29.91
N GLU A 182 8.71 1.01 -29.25
CA GLU A 182 8.55 0.01 -28.18
C GLU A 182 8.25 0.69 -26.83
N PRO A 183 7.69 -0.05 -25.85
CA PRO A 183 7.50 0.47 -24.49
C PRO A 183 8.81 1.00 -23.89
N PRO A 184 8.79 2.18 -23.23
CA PRO A 184 10.01 2.81 -22.71
C PRO A 184 10.63 1.97 -21.59
N LYS A 185 11.96 1.95 -21.55
CA LYS A 185 12.75 1.23 -20.53
C LYS A 185 13.46 2.17 -19.57
N THR A 186 13.57 3.44 -19.93
CA THR A 186 14.22 4.48 -19.14
C THR A 186 13.36 5.75 -19.09
N TRP A 187 13.60 6.61 -18.12
CA TRP A 187 12.97 7.94 -18.07
C TRP A 187 13.31 8.80 -19.31
N GLN A 188 14.49 8.62 -19.88
CA GLN A 188 14.86 9.30 -21.13
C GLN A 188 14.04 8.82 -22.34
N ASP A 189 13.64 7.55 -22.37
CA ASP A 189 12.74 7.03 -23.40
C ASP A 189 11.36 7.70 -23.27
N VAL A 190 10.87 7.92 -22.03
CA VAL A 190 9.61 8.65 -21.78
C VAL A 190 9.68 10.06 -22.38
N ASN A 191 10.79 10.80 -22.21
CA ASN A 191 10.93 12.12 -22.82
C ASN A 191 10.99 12.07 -24.34
N THR A 192 11.67 11.05 -24.89
CA THR A 192 11.82 10.86 -26.32
C THR A 192 10.45 10.59 -26.96
N ILE A 193 9.67 9.68 -26.37
CA ILE A 193 8.30 9.38 -26.79
C ILE A 193 7.43 10.63 -26.65
N GLY A 194 7.55 11.38 -25.55
CA GLY A 194 6.79 12.61 -25.36
C GLY A 194 7.07 13.69 -26.40
N ALA A 195 8.34 13.86 -26.80
CA ALA A 195 8.72 14.76 -27.88
C ALA A 195 8.12 14.31 -29.22
N MET A 196 8.22 13.02 -29.55
CA MET A 196 7.63 12.46 -30.77
C MET A 196 6.12 12.67 -30.84
N MET A 197 5.41 12.50 -29.72
CA MET A 197 3.96 12.75 -29.64
C MET A 197 3.61 14.22 -29.90
N GLN A 198 4.37 15.16 -29.34
CA GLN A 198 4.17 16.59 -29.59
C GLN A 198 4.49 16.96 -31.05
N GLU A 199 5.56 16.43 -31.63
CA GLU A 199 5.93 16.64 -33.03
C GLU A 199 4.88 16.08 -34.00
N ALA A 200 4.26 14.93 -33.65
CA ALA A 200 3.16 14.34 -34.39
C ALA A 200 1.82 15.10 -34.21
N GLY A 201 1.75 16.08 -33.31
CA GLY A 201 0.55 16.86 -33.06
C GLY A 201 -0.59 16.06 -32.43
N MET A 202 -0.27 15.04 -31.63
CA MET A 202 -1.27 14.21 -30.96
C MET A 202 -2.05 14.99 -29.90
N ASP A 203 -3.38 14.80 -29.85
CA ASP A 203 -4.28 15.44 -28.88
C ASP A 203 -4.34 14.71 -27.52
N ILE A 204 -3.29 13.97 -27.20
CA ILE A 204 -3.14 13.20 -25.97
C ILE A 204 -1.83 13.57 -25.29
N LYS A 205 -1.85 13.65 -23.97
CA LYS A 205 -0.67 13.95 -23.17
C LYS A 205 0.29 12.75 -23.15
N PRO A 206 1.60 12.95 -23.32
CA PRO A 206 2.57 11.88 -23.21
C PRO A 206 2.48 11.07 -21.93
N ILE A 207 2.36 11.73 -20.79
CA ILE A 207 2.35 11.06 -19.49
C ILE A 207 1.42 11.79 -18.52
N SER A 208 0.62 11.02 -17.78
CA SER A 208 -0.10 11.52 -16.63
C SER A 208 0.74 11.38 -15.37
N MET A 209 0.79 12.44 -14.57
CA MET A 209 1.47 12.52 -13.28
C MET A 209 0.59 13.32 -12.33
N TYR A 210 0.71 13.04 -11.03
CA TYR A 210 0.04 13.78 -9.98
C TYR A 210 1.06 14.48 -9.09
N TYR A 211 0.95 15.81 -9.00
CA TYR A 211 1.85 16.65 -8.21
C TYR A 211 1.13 17.33 -7.03
N GLY A 212 -0.18 17.11 -6.88
CA GLY A 212 -0.98 17.66 -5.80
C GLY A 212 -0.44 17.24 -4.42
N LEU A 213 -0.51 18.17 -3.47
CA LEU A 213 -0.15 17.94 -2.07
C LEU A 213 -1.25 17.11 -1.40
N ASN A 214 -1.14 15.79 -1.46
CA ASN A 214 -2.08 14.85 -0.87
C ASN A 214 -1.34 13.81 -0.02
N VAL A 215 -0.94 14.19 1.20
CA VAL A 215 -0.17 13.34 2.14
C VAL A 215 1.04 12.72 1.45
N ASP A 216 1.82 13.58 0.81
CA ASP A 216 3.09 13.24 0.18
C ASP A 216 3.02 12.16 -0.91
N GLN A 217 1.83 11.83 -1.44
CA GLN A 217 1.69 10.81 -2.48
C GLN A 217 2.50 11.13 -3.73
N ASN A 218 2.61 12.41 -4.09
CA ASN A 218 3.42 12.86 -5.22
C ASN A 218 4.92 12.51 -5.04
N LEU A 219 5.39 12.34 -3.81
CA LEU A 219 6.76 11.94 -3.54
C LEU A 219 7.05 10.50 -4.02
N PHE A 220 6.05 9.60 -4.08
CA PHE A 220 6.27 8.26 -4.63
C PHE A 220 6.75 8.29 -6.09
N ASN A 221 6.14 9.17 -6.90
CA ASN A 221 6.59 9.39 -8.27
C ASN A 221 8.01 9.96 -8.30
N TRP A 222 8.32 10.91 -7.41
CA TRP A 222 9.66 11.48 -7.32
C TRP A 222 10.72 10.46 -6.87
N TYR A 223 10.42 9.60 -5.89
CA TYR A 223 11.31 8.52 -5.44
C TYR A 223 11.65 7.55 -6.56
N SER A 224 10.67 7.20 -7.41
CA SER A 224 10.90 6.37 -8.60
C SER A 224 11.92 6.99 -9.57
N HIS A 225 11.99 8.33 -9.64
CA HIS A 225 13.01 9.02 -10.45
C HIS A 225 14.37 9.04 -9.75
N LEU A 226 14.42 9.27 -8.42
CA LEU A 226 15.65 9.21 -7.64
C LEU A 226 16.33 7.84 -7.76
N TRP A 227 15.57 6.77 -7.49
CA TRP A 227 16.07 5.40 -7.56
C TRP A 227 16.44 5.02 -9.00
N GLY A 228 15.68 5.50 -10.00
CA GLY A 228 16.02 5.35 -11.41
C GLY A 228 17.32 6.06 -11.82
N ALA A 229 17.72 7.12 -11.12
CA ALA A 229 19.00 7.81 -11.30
C ALA A 229 20.14 7.16 -10.49
N GLY A 230 19.87 6.08 -9.76
CA GLY A 230 20.88 5.36 -8.97
C GLY A 230 21.25 6.06 -7.65
N THR A 231 20.36 6.90 -7.12
CA THR A 231 20.54 7.53 -5.80
C THR A 231 19.36 7.22 -4.88
N ASP A 232 19.48 7.59 -3.60
CA ASP A 232 18.48 7.32 -2.57
C ASP A 232 18.21 8.57 -1.71
N ILE A 233 17.33 8.45 -0.72
CA ILE A 233 16.97 9.55 0.18
C ILE A 233 18.04 9.73 1.27
N PHE A 234 18.48 8.63 1.86
CA PHE A 234 19.47 8.56 2.93
C PHE A 234 20.58 7.56 2.59
N ASP A 235 21.77 7.76 3.17
CA ASP A 235 22.82 6.73 3.16
C ASP A 235 22.67 5.72 4.30
N GLU A 236 23.62 4.79 4.39
CA GLU A 236 23.66 3.75 5.43
C GLU A 236 23.76 4.30 6.87
N ASN A 237 24.17 5.56 7.04
CA ASN A 237 24.28 6.25 8.32
C ASN A 237 23.06 7.14 8.63
N TRP A 238 22.01 7.07 7.81
CA TRP A 238 20.82 7.93 7.87
C TRP A 238 21.11 9.42 7.58
N GLU A 239 22.22 9.73 6.91
CA GLU A 239 22.48 11.08 6.43
C GLU A 239 21.75 11.33 5.10
N PRO A 240 21.08 12.48 4.91
CA PRO A 240 20.34 12.76 3.70
C PRO A 240 21.29 12.93 2.49
N ILE A 241 21.04 12.17 1.42
CA ILE A 241 21.87 12.19 0.19
C ILE A 241 21.10 12.58 -1.08
N PHE A 242 19.78 12.75 -1.00
CA PHE A 242 18.93 13.08 -2.15
C PHE A 242 19.30 14.40 -2.87
N ASN A 243 20.10 15.25 -2.23
CA ASN A 243 20.53 16.55 -2.75
C ASN A 243 21.87 16.50 -3.52
N ASN A 244 22.37 15.31 -3.85
CA ASN A 244 23.55 15.15 -4.71
C ASN A 244 23.24 15.43 -6.20
N GLU A 245 24.24 15.32 -7.07
CA GLU A 245 24.11 15.57 -8.51
C GLU A 245 23.06 14.67 -9.19
N ALA A 246 23.01 13.38 -8.83
CA ALA A 246 22.03 12.43 -9.37
C ALA A 246 20.61 12.77 -8.90
N GLY A 247 20.43 13.17 -7.65
CA GLY A 247 19.14 13.56 -7.11
C GLY A 247 18.61 14.87 -7.68
N LEU A 248 19.50 15.83 -7.94
CA LEU A 248 19.17 17.03 -8.71
C LEU A 248 18.72 16.67 -10.14
N ALA A 249 19.48 15.80 -10.83
CA ALA A 249 19.13 15.36 -12.18
C ALA A 249 17.77 14.63 -12.22
N ALA A 250 17.51 13.73 -11.28
CA ALA A 250 16.21 13.05 -11.13
C ALA A 250 15.06 14.02 -10.87
N THR A 251 15.29 15.06 -10.05
CA THR A 251 14.28 16.08 -9.77
C THR A 251 13.99 16.93 -11.01
N ILE A 252 15.03 17.33 -11.75
CA ILE A 252 14.87 18.05 -13.03
C ILE A 252 14.11 17.19 -14.04
N GLN A 253 14.42 15.90 -14.09
CA GLN A 253 13.73 14.93 -14.94
C GLN A 253 12.24 14.81 -14.56
N TYR A 254 11.91 14.62 -13.29
CA TYR A 254 10.53 14.54 -12.80
C TYR A 254 9.70 15.81 -13.10
N LEU A 255 10.33 16.99 -12.97
CA LEU A 255 9.69 18.27 -13.27
C LEU A 255 9.69 18.61 -14.77
N SER A 256 10.47 17.90 -15.59
CA SER A 256 10.52 18.15 -17.03
C SER A 256 9.17 17.91 -17.69
N TYR A 257 8.38 16.95 -17.21
CA TYR A 257 7.09 16.65 -17.81
C TYR A 257 6.08 17.80 -17.67
N LEU A 258 6.09 18.49 -16.52
CA LEU A 258 5.34 19.72 -16.32
C LEU A 258 5.87 20.85 -17.21
N ARG A 259 7.18 21.09 -17.16
CA ARG A 259 7.84 22.19 -17.89
C ARG A 259 7.65 22.09 -19.40
N ASP A 260 7.76 20.88 -19.93
CA ASP A 260 7.74 20.59 -21.37
C ASP A 260 6.32 20.31 -21.88
N GLY A 261 5.29 20.42 -21.02
CA GLY A 261 3.88 20.28 -21.37
C GLY A 261 3.45 18.85 -21.69
N TYR A 262 4.20 17.86 -21.18
CA TYR A 262 3.91 16.43 -21.35
C TYR A 262 2.78 15.94 -20.44
N THR A 263 2.51 16.66 -19.36
CA THR A 263 1.35 16.46 -18.48
C THR A 263 0.26 17.49 -18.77
N ASP A 264 -0.94 17.28 -18.21
CA ASP A 264 -1.96 18.33 -18.16
C ASP A 264 -1.51 19.45 -17.19
N GLU A 265 -1.90 20.70 -17.44
CA GLU A 265 -1.59 21.81 -16.52
C GLU A 265 -2.23 21.61 -15.14
N GLN A 266 -3.38 20.92 -15.08
CA GLN A 266 -4.08 20.60 -13.83
C GLN A 266 -3.37 19.54 -12.99
N SER A 267 -2.35 18.84 -13.52
CA SER A 267 -1.54 17.84 -12.80
C SER A 267 -0.98 18.33 -11.46
N VAL A 268 -0.79 19.65 -11.28
CA VAL A 268 -0.38 20.28 -10.01
C VAL A 268 -1.42 20.20 -8.89
N THR A 269 -2.67 19.88 -9.22
CA THR A 269 -3.78 19.70 -8.27
C THR A 269 -4.29 18.27 -8.21
N LEU A 270 -3.89 17.41 -9.15
CA LEU A 270 -4.37 16.04 -9.23
C LEU A 270 -3.84 15.18 -8.08
N ASN A 271 -4.68 14.27 -7.61
CA ASN A 271 -4.27 13.13 -6.80
C ASN A 271 -4.02 11.87 -7.67
N GLU A 272 -3.62 10.77 -7.03
CA GLU A 272 -3.34 9.49 -7.70
C GLU A 272 -4.53 8.93 -8.51
N GLY A 273 -5.76 9.12 -8.02
CA GLY A 273 -6.98 8.73 -8.72
C GLY A 273 -7.31 9.61 -9.92
N ASP A 274 -7.14 10.92 -9.80
CA ASP A 274 -7.40 11.83 -10.91
C ASP A 274 -6.42 11.58 -12.08
N ALA A 275 -5.13 11.38 -11.77
CA ALA A 275 -4.12 11.04 -12.78
C ALA A 275 -4.42 9.70 -13.47
N TRP A 276 -4.86 8.68 -12.72
CA TRP A 276 -5.33 7.44 -13.34
C TRP A 276 -6.53 7.66 -14.26
N GLN A 277 -7.47 8.52 -13.86
CA GLN A 277 -8.65 8.83 -14.65
C GLN A 277 -8.29 9.49 -15.99
N GLU A 278 -7.21 10.26 -16.09
CA GLU A 278 -6.73 10.79 -17.37
C GLU A 278 -6.40 9.69 -18.38
N VAL A 279 -5.83 8.58 -17.94
CA VAL A 279 -5.55 7.43 -18.81
C VAL A 279 -6.83 6.75 -19.25
N LEU A 280 -7.77 6.54 -18.30
CA LEU A 280 -9.07 5.92 -18.58
C LEU A 280 -9.90 6.74 -19.57
N ASP A 281 -9.84 8.06 -19.45
CA ASP A 281 -10.52 9.00 -20.35
C ASP A 281 -9.80 9.15 -21.70
N GLY A 282 -8.67 8.47 -21.89
CA GLY A 282 -7.86 8.52 -23.10
C GLY A 282 -7.09 9.83 -23.29
N ARG A 283 -6.94 10.63 -22.23
CA ARG A 283 -6.21 11.92 -22.26
C ARG A 283 -4.70 11.78 -22.10
N ALA A 284 -4.21 10.64 -21.61
CA ALA A 284 -2.78 10.39 -21.45
C ALA A 284 -2.34 9.03 -22.02
N ALA A 285 -1.15 8.97 -22.62
CA ALA A 285 -0.60 7.76 -23.21
C ALA A 285 0.13 6.86 -22.21
N MET A 286 0.75 7.46 -21.19
CA MET A 286 1.51 6.75 -20.15
C MET A 286 1.09 7.23 -18.76
N TYR A 287 1.30 6.40 -17.75
CA TYR A 287 1.06 6.74 -16.34
C TYR A 287 1.96 5.92 -15.43
N VAL A 288 2.61 6.58 -14.49
CA VAL A 288 3.34 5.93 -13.40
C VAL A 288 2.42 5.90 -12.20
N GLY A 289 2.12 4.71 -11.73
CA GLY A 289 1.32 4.55 -10.53
C GLY A 289 1.24 3.12 -10.10
N TRP A 290 0.36 2.88 -9.15
CA TRP A 290 0.40 1.64 -8.42
C TRP A 290 -0.17 0.45 -9.21
N TRP A 291 0.41 -0.73 -8.97
CA TRP A 291 -0.02 -2.01 -9.54
C TRP A 291 -1.54 -2.27 -9.44
N TRP A 292 -2.21 -1.77 -8.39
CA TRP A 292 -3.62 -2.11 -8.13
C TRP A 292 -4.60 -1.52 -9.15
N ARG A 293 -4.13 -0.65 -10.05
CA ARG A 293 -4.94 -0.19 -11.18
C ARG A 293 -5.16 -1.28 -12.23
N TYR A 294 -4.34 -2.34 -12.22
CA TYR A 294 -4.50 -3.54 -13.07
C TYR A 294 -5.32 -4.65 -12.41
N SER A 295 -5.42 -4.67 -11.07
CA SER A 295 -5.90 -5.83 -10.29
C SER A 295 -7.39 -5.88 -10.07
#